data_AF-A0A2G9NPI8-F1
#
_entry.id   AF-A0A2G9NPI8-F1
#
_cell.length_a   1.000
_cell.length_b   1.000
_cell.length_c   1.000
_cell.angle_alpha   90.00
_cell.angle_beta   90.00
_cell.angle_gamma   90.00
#
_symmetry.space_group_name_H-M   'P 1'
#
loop_
_entity.id
_entity.type
_entity.pdbx_description
1 polymer ?
#
loop_
_entity_poly.entity_id
_entity_poly.type
_entity_poly.pdbx_seq_one_letter_code
_entity_poly.pdbx_strand_id
1 'polypeptide(L)'
;MTNNKEKKREISEIIKNKIAGLNTSEEDISLINNLVSSYYRKRTGISNSAPETMATAVLWAYSKSNFLWEGNIKWSRQGLAELFGVNPKTVGDVALKVMRSLKIGYWDERFCRQDVMKGNPFDKYIMNEYGLIVSKEMFKVPLEHIPKNKTKEDYLDEARNHLDEEDEKRAIECLHESLALDGNYLEAISELGLIYFYTDLEKSKEYYERAYDLSKKELGGEWPKELEWMIWDNRSYMRAIQGLGLIYWRENEIEGAKNLFKLLLTLNPNDNQGIRYCMAAIYKGVTWENFGKIEDMCANKGKYDELDNLLNEQNNLYNFWKSPEEDG
;
A
#
# COMPACT_ATOMS: atom_id res chain seq x y z
N MET A 1 -0.14 22.91 -6.65
CA MET A 1 0.67 21.67 -6.79
C MET A 1 0.07 20.87 -7.94
N THR A 2 0.83 20.61 -9.01
CA THR A 2 0.36 19.82 -10.16
C THR A 2 -0.06 18.43 -9.71
N ASN A 3 -1.26 17.98 -10.10
CA ASN A 3 -1.82 16.69 -9.69
C ASN A 3 -0.92 15.54 -10.19
N ASN A 4 -0.68 14.50 -9.39
CA ASN A 4 0.12 13.33 -9.82
C ASN A 4 -0.44 12.69 -11.10
N LYS A 5 -1.77 12.78 -11.31
CA LYS A 5 -2.44 12.34 -12.53
C LYS A 5 -2.02 13.15 -13.76
N GLU A 6 -1.84 14.47 -13.61
CA GLU A 6 -1.37 15.35 -14.68
C GLU A 6 0.10 15.10 -14.99
N LYS A 7 0.95 15.01 -13.95
CA LYS A 7 2.37 14.66 -14.11
C LYS A 7 2.53 13.32 -14.82
N LYS A 8 1.79 12.28 -14.41
CA LYS A 8 1.78 10.97 -15.08
C LYS A 8 1.48 11.11 -16.58
N ARG A 9 0.44 11.88 -16.93
CA ARG A 9 0.02 12.09 -18.33
C ARG A 9 1.12 12.79 -19.12
N GLU A 10 1.68 13.86 -18.57
CA GLU A 10 2.79 14.62 -19.16
C GLU A 10 4.02 13.74 -19.42
N ILE A 11 4.48 12.97 -18.42
CA ILE A 11 5.62 12.06 -18.59
C ILE A 11 5.35 11.02 -19.67
N SER A 12 4.15 10.43 -19.68
CA SER A 12 3.77 9.42 -20.67
C SER A 12 3.79 9.98 -22.09
N GLU A 13 3.34 11.23 -22.27
CA GLU A 13 3.33 11.92 -23.56
C GLU A 13 4.76 12.25 -24.04
N ILE A 14 5.62 12.75 -23.15
CA ILE A 14 7.04 13.02 -23.47
C ILE A 14 7.74 11.73 -23.90
N ILE A 15 7.54 10.63 -23.18
CA ILE A 15 8.11 9.33 -23.54
C ILE A 15 7.60 8.90 -24.92
N LYS A 16 6.28 8.91 -25.13
CA LYS A 16 5.66 8.50 -26.40
C LYS A 16 6.24 9.25 -27.61
N ASN A 17 6.50 10.55 -27.47
CA ASN A 17 7.02 11.38 -28.54
C ASN A 17 8.48 11.10 -28.90
N LYS A 18 9.29 10.60 -27.95
CA LYS A 18 10.74 10.39 -28.14
C LYS A 18 11.14 8.91 -28.27
N ILE A 19 10.29 7.98 -27.84
CA ILE A 19 10.63 6.55 -27.78
C ILE A 19 10.74 5.90 -29.17
N ALA A 20 10.13 6.49 -30.21
CA ALA A 20 10.22 6.01 -31.58
C ALA A 20 11.68 5.87 -32.09
N GLY A 21 12.61 6.68 -31.57
CA GLY A 21 14.03 6.62 -31.93
C GLY A 21 14.83 5.47 -31.29
N LEU A 22 14.20 4.63 -30.44
CA LEU A 22 14.83 3.60 -29.61
C LEU A 22 14.56 2.16 -30.06
N ASN A 23 13.85 1.94 -31.18
CA ASN A 23 13.48 0.62 -31.72
C ASN A 23 12.73 -0.26 -30.70
N THR A 24 11.63 0.25 -30.15
CA THR A 24 10.82 -0.44 -29.13
C THR A 24 9.77 -1.37 -29.71
N SER A 25 9.57 -2.50 -29.05
CA SER A 25 8.46 -3.43 -29.27
C SER A 25 7.17 -2.95 -28.59
N GLU A 26 6.04 -3.62 -28.86
CA GLU A 26 4.79 -3.38 -28.12
C GLU A 26 4.91 -3.76 -26.64
N GLU A 27 5.66 -4.82 -26.33
CA GLU A 27 5.96 -5.24 -24.96
C GLU A 27 6.72 -4.13 -24.21
N ASP A 28 7.71 -3.50 -24.84
CA ASP A 28 8.42 -2.37 -24.25
C ASP A 28 7.49 -1.24 -23.85
N ILE A 29 6.59 -0.86 -24.76
CA ILE A 29 5.65 0.23 -24.53
C ILE A 29 4.74 -0.11 -23.35
N SER A 30 4.24 -1.35 -23.28
CA SER A 30 3.41 -1.83 -22.19
C SER A 30 4.14 -1.77 -20.84
N LEU A 31 5.35 -2.34 -20.75
CA LEU A 31 6.12 -2.38 -19.51
C LEU A 31 6.56 -0.98 -19.04
N ILE A 32 6.93 -0.10 -19.96
CA ILE A 32 7.26 1.29 -19.64
C ILE A 32 6.03 2.02 -19.10
N ASN A 33 4.86 1.84 -19.71
CA ASN A 33 3.61 2.43 -19.23
C ASN A 33 3.24 1.90 -17.83
N ASN A 34 3.48 0.60 -17.57
CA ASN A 34 3.29 -0.01 -16.26
C ASN A 34 4.24 0.59 -15.22
N LEU A 35 5.50 0.84 -15.58
CA LEU A 35 6.49 1.47 -14.70
C LEU A 35 6.11 2.92 -14.37
N VAL A 36 5.71 3.71 -15.37
CA VAL A 36 5.22 5.09 -15.16
C VAL A 36 3.99 5.09 -14.24
N SER A 37 3.02 4.22 -14.54
CA SER A 37 1.79 4.10 -13.76
C SER A 37 2.07 3.70 -12.31
N SER A 38 2.95 2.72 -12.10
CA SER A 38 3.33 2.26 -10.77
C SER A 38 4.05 3.35 -9.97
N TYR A 39 4.94 4.12 -10.59
CA TYR A 39 5.65 5.18 -9.89
C TYR A 39 4.72 6.32 -9.44
N TYR A 40 3.81 6.76 -10.33
CA TYR A 40 2.90 7.87 -10.04
C TYR A 40 1.63 7.51 -9.28
N ARG A 41 1.36 6.21 -9.04
CA ARG A 41 0.35 5.77 -8.06
C ARG A 41 0.72 6.13 -6.62
N LYS A 42 2.02 6.29 -6.31
CA LYS A 42 2.48 6.62 -4.96
C LYS A 42 2.03 8.04 -4.55
N ARG A 43 1.69 8.22 -3.26
CA ARG A 43 1.27 9.53 -2.70
C ARG A 43 2.44 10.35 -2.11
N THR A 44 3.55 9.72 -1.75
CA THR A 44 4.72 10.36 -1.12
C THR A 44 6.05 9.92 -1.79
N GLY A 45 7.11 10.73 -1.64
CA GLY A 45 8.46 10.39 -2.13
C GLY A 45 8.64 10.47 -3.65
N ILE A 46 7.74 11.14 -4.37
CA ILE A 46 7.86 11.38 -5.82
C ILE A 46 8.89 12.47 -6.07
N SER A 47 9.77 12.27 -7.06
CA SER A 47 10.76 13.26 -7.45
C SER A 47 10.09 14.52 -8.01
N ASN A 48 10.58 15.70 -7.62
CA ASN A 48 10.21 16.99 -8.21
C ASN A 48 11.14 17.39 -9.38
N SER A 49 11.78 16.41 -10.03
CA SER A 49 12.61 16.66 -11.21
C SER A 49 11.78 17.16 -12.38
N ALA A 50 12.43 17.91 -13.29
CA ALA A 50 11.81 18.36 -14.53
C ALA A 50 11.21 17.18 -15.33
N PRO A 51 10.11 17.38 -16.06
CA PRO A 51 9.40 16.31 -16.78
C PRO A 51 10.32 15.48 -17.69
N GLU A 52 11.19 16.11 -18.46
CA GLU A 52 12.13 15.44 -19.36
C GLU A 52 13.15 14.60 -18.59
N THR A 53 13.65 15.10 -17.46
CA THR A 53 14.58 14.34 -16.60
C THR A 53 13.89 13.11 -16.02
N MET A 54 12.64 13.26 -15.60
CA MET A 54 11.85 12.18 -15.03
C MET A 54 11.48 11.13 -16.09
N ALA A 55 11.05 11.54 -17.28
CA ALA A 55 10.83 10.65 -18.42
C ALA A 55 12.10 9.84 -18.77
N THR A 56 13.24 10.52 -18.84
CA THR A 56 14.54 9.89 -19.11
C THR A 56 14.94 8.92 -17.99
N ALA A 57 14.67 9.27 -16.73
CA ALA A 57 14.96 8.44 -15.58
C ALA A 57 14.11 7.16 -15.53
N VAL A 58 12.81 7.24 -15.90
CA VAL A 58 11.96 6.05 -16.07
C VAL A 58 12.52 5.14 -17.15
N LEU A 59 12.86 5.69 -18.32
CA LEU A 59 13.45 4.91 -19.41
C LEU A 59 14.79 4.29 -19.00
N TRP A 60 15.59 5.00 -18.20
CA TRP A 60 16.84 4.43 -17.69
C TRP A 60 16.59 3.33 -16.66
N ALA A 61 15.62 3.46 -15.77
CA ALA A 61 15.23 2.38 -14.85
C ALA A 61 14.72 1.14 -15.60
N TYR A 62 13.91 1.35 -16.65
CA TYR A 62 13.45 0.29 -17.53
C TYR A 62 14.61 -0.38 -18.27
N SER A 63 15.50 0.42 -18.88
CA SER A 63 16.72 -0.05 -19.54
C SER A 63 17.57 -0.91 -18.60
N LYS A 64 17.79 -0.44 -17.37
CA LYS A 64 18.54 -1.15 -16.32
C LYS A 64 17.95 -2.51 -15.98
N SER A 65 16.62 -2.59 -15.90
CA SER A 65 15.91 -3.83 -15.57
C SER A 65 15.98 -4.85 -16.72
N ASN A 66 16.20 -4.39 -17.94
CA ASN A 66 16.13 -5.19 -19.17
C ASN A 66 17.45 -5.30 -19.94
N PHE A 67 18.56 -4.84 -19.38
CA PHE A 67 19.90 -4.92 -20.00
C PHE A 67 19.99 -4.27 -21.40
N LEU A 68 19.11 -3.31 -21.71
CA LEU A 68 18.96 -2.79 -23.09
C LEU A 68 20.18 -2.04 -23.59
N TRP A 69 20.96 -1.44 -22.69
CA TRP A 69 22.18 -0.70 -23.03
C TRP A 69 23.30 -1.61 -23.54
N GLU A 70 23.25 -2.93 -23.27
CA GLU A 70 24.25 -3.87 -23.75
C GLU A 70 24.11 -4.14 -25.25
N GLY A 71 22.86 -4.20 -25.74
CA GLY A 71 22.56 -4.41 -27.17
C GLY A 71 22.40 -3.13 -27.98
N ASN A 72 22.08 -2.00 -27.33
CA ASN A 72 21.84 -0.73 -28.00
C ASN A 72 22.31 0.45 -27.13
N ILE A 73 23.40 1.10 -27.54
CA ILE A 73 24.00 2.21 -26.79
C ILE A 73 23.04 3.40 -26.58
N LYS A 74 22.01 3.57 -27.41
CA LYS A 74 20.98 4.60 -27.20
C LYS A 74 20.19 4.40 -25.91
N TRP A 75 20.09 3.16 -25.43
CA TRP A 75 19.47 2.80 -24.15
C TRP A 75 20.41 2.97 -22.95
N SER A 76 21.68 3.32 -23.17
CA SER A 76 22.58 3.69 -22.08
C SER A 76 22.10 4.99 -21.41
N ARG A 77 22.49 5.20 -20.16
CA ARG A 77 22.23 6.45 -19.43
C ARG A 77 22.65 7.68 -20.24
N GLN A 78 23.78 7.60 -20.94
CA GLN A 78 24.32 8.68 -21.76
C GLN A 78 23.47 8.90 -23.01
N GLY A 79 23.14 7.83 -23.74
CA GLY A 79 22.32 7.91 -24.96
C GLY A 79 20.90 8.43 -24.68
N LEU A 80 20.28 8.00 -23.59
CA LEU A 80 18.97 8.50 -23.17
C LEU A 80 19.05 9.98 -22.75
N ALA A 81 20.08 10.36 -22.00
CA ALA A 81 20.25 11.75 -21.58
C ALA A 81 20.44 12.70 -22.78
N GLU A 82 21.21 12.28 -23.79
CA GLU A 82 21.40 13.03 -25.04
C GLU A 82 20.09 13.13 -25.84
N LEU A 83 19.32 12.05 -25.97
CA LEU A 83 18.03 12.04 -26.69
C LEU A 83 17.01 13.01 -26.08
N PHE A 84 17.06 13.23 -24.78
CA PHE A 84 16.14 14.11 -24.04
C PHE A 84 16.74 15.47 -23.71
N GLY A 85 18.03 15.70 -23.97
CA GLY A 85 18.71 16.97 -23.68
C GLY A 85 18.88 17.25 -22.18
N VAL A 86 19.11 16.22 -21.36
CA VAL A 86 19.18 16.32 -19.89
C VAL A 86 20.53 15.88 -19.33
N ASN A 87 20.81 16.18 -18.06
CA ASN A 87 22.06 15.79 -17.42
C ASN A 87 22.07 14.28 -17.06
N PRO A 88 23.04 13.48 -17.56
CA PRO A 88 23.07 12.03 -17.35
C PRO A 88 23.29 11.63 -15.89
N LYS A 89 24.01 12.43 -15.09
CA LYS A 89 24.20 12.15 -13.66
C LYS A 89 22.86 12.26 -12.92
N THR A 90 22.13 13.36 -13.15
CA THR A 90 20.81 13.58 -12.55
C THR A 90 19.83 12.49 -12.94
N VAL A 91 19.81 12.06 -14.20
CA VAL A 91 18.99 10.92 -14.66
C VAL A 91 19.30 9.66 -13.87
N GLY A 92 20.58 9.35 -13.66
CA GLY A 92 21.00 8.20 -12.86
C GLY A 92 20.49 8.25 -11.41
N ASP A 93 20.63 9.40 -10.76
CA ASP A 93 20.20 9.59 -9.37
C ASP A 93 18.67 9.49 -9.22
N VAL A 94 17.92 10.07 -10.17
CA VAL A 94 16.45 10.01 -10.19
C VAL A 94 15.97 8.60 -10.51
N ALA A 95 16.59 7.89 -11.45
CA ALA A 95 16.25 6.51 -11.76
C ALA A 95 16.46 5.58 -10.55
N LEU A 96 17.56 5.77 -9.81
CA LEU A 96 17.79 5.04 -8.56
C LEU A 96 16.70 5.30 -7.52
N LYS A 97 16.22 6.55 -7.41
CA LYS A 97 15.06 6.88 -6.56
C LYS A 97 13.80 6.18 -7.03
N VAL A 98 13.53 6.13 -8.34
CA VAL A 98 12.39 5.37 -8.92
C VAL A 98 12.47 3.90 -8.52
N MET A 99 13.61 3.26 -8.81
CA MET A 99 13.82 1.84 -8.51
C MET A 99 13.68 1.55 -7.01
N ARG A 100 14.30 2.34 -6.13
CA ARG A 100 14.19 2.17 -4.67
C ARG A 100 12.75 2.38 -4.18
N SER A 101 12.07 3.39 -4.68
CA SER A 101 10.68 3.67 -4.31
C SER A 101 9.73 2.54 -4.70
N LEU A 102 9.98 1.87 -5.82
CA LEU A 102 9.17 0.73 -6.27
C LEU A 102 9.73 -0.64 -5.86
N LYS A 103 10.83 -0.65 -5.09
CA LYS A 103 11.58 -1.85 -4.72
C LYS A 103 11.91 -2.75 -5.92
N ILE A 104 12.28 -2.13 -7.05
CA ILE A 104 12.62 -2.84 -8.28
C ILE A 104 13.95 -3.55 -8.09
N GLY A 105 13.90 -4.88 -8.11
CA GLY A 105 15.06 -5.76 -8.12
C GLY A 105 15.48 -6.19 -9.52
N TYR A 106 16.45 -7.10 -9.60
CA TYR A 106 16.76 -7.78 -10.85
C TYR A 106 15.66 -8.79 -11.19
N TRP A 107 15.35 -8.96 -12.48
CA TRP A 107 14.30 -9.89 -12.97
C TRP A 107 12.93 -9.68 -12.28
N ASP A 108 12.58 -8.42 -12.02
CA ASP A 108 11.25 -8.04 -11.53
C ASP A 108 10.22 -8.23 -12.64
N GLU A 109 9.36 -9.23 -12.51
CA GLU A 109 8.38 -9.64 -13.53
C GLU A 109 7.41 -8.51 -13.94
N ARG A 110 7.25 -7.49 -13.08
CA ARG A 110 6.39 -6.33 -13.37
C ARG A 110 6.97 -5.44 -14.46
N PHE A 111 8.29 -5.43 -14.63
CA PHE A 111 9.02 -4.48 -15.47
C PHE A 111 10.07 -5.11 -16.40
N CYS A 112 10.23 -6.43 -16.36
CA CYS A 112 11.16 -7.15 -17.24
C CYS A 112 10.43 -7.79 -18.43
N ARG A 113 11.08 -7.74 -19.60
CA ARG A 113 10.65 -8.44 -20.81
C ARG A 113 10.69 -9.95 -20.59
N GLN A 114 9.84 -10.66 -21.31
CA GLN A 114 9.73 -12.12 -21.24
C GLN A 114 11.04 -12.83 -21.58
N ASP A 115 11.81 -12.34 -22.55
CA ASP A 115 13.11 -12.92 -22.93
C ASP A 115 14.16 -12.73 -21.84
N VAL A 116 14.19 -11.55 -21.20
CA VAL A 116 15.05 -11.28 -20.04
C VAL A 116 14.68 -12.19 -18.86
N MET A 117 13.38 -12.38 -18.61
CA MET A 117 12.88 -13.30 -17.58
C MET A 117 13.28 -14.75 -17.85
N LYS A 118 13.15 -15.22 -19.10
CA LYS A 118 13.63 -16.57 -19.50
C LYS A 118 15.14 -16.75 -19.30
N GLY A 119 15.90 -15.66 -19.35
CA GLY A 119 17.33 -15.63 -19.09
C GLY A 119 17.72 -15.55 -17.61
N ASN A 120 16.77 -15.58 -16.66
CA ASN A 120 17.05 -15.43 -15.25
C ASN A 120 18.02 -16.53 -14.74
N PRO A 121 19.25 -16.20 -14.33
CA PRO A 121 20.19 -17.20 -13.83
C PRO A 121 19.72 -17.81 -12.49
N PHE A 122 18.87 -17.09 -11.75
CA PHE A 122 18.31 -17.56 -10.48
C PHE A 122 17.17 -18.54 -10.66
N ASP A 123 16.55 -18.63 -11.84
CA ASP A 123 15.51 -19.62 -12.11
C ASP A 123 16.03 -21.05 -11.98
N LYS A 124 17.35 -21.26 -12.03
CA LYS A 124 17.98 -22.57 -11.81
C LYS A 124 18.13 -22.95 -10.35
N TYR A 125 17.78 -22.05 -9.43
CA TYR A 125 17.94 -22.26 -8.00
C TYR A 125 16.60 -22.12 -7.29
N ILE A 126 16.48 -22.78 -6.14
CA ILE A 126 15.36 -22.62 -5.21
C ILE A 126 15.90 -22.46 -3.80
N MET A 127 15.17 -21.78 -2.94
CA MET A 127 15.40 -21.83 -1.50
C MET A 127 14.59 -23.00 -0.94
N ASN A 128 15.24 -23.92 -0.23
CA ASN A 128 14.54 -25.03 0.43
C ASN A 128 13.88 -24.57 1.74
N GLU A 129 13.11 -25.46 2.37
CA GLU A 129 12.41 -25.20 3.64
C GLU A 129 13.34 -24.81 4.81
N TYR A 130 14.64 -25.09 4.70
CA TYR A 130 15.67 -24.72 5.69
C TYR A 130 16.38 -23.41 5.36
N GLY A 131 15.94 -22.67 4.33
CA GLY A 131 16.53 -21.41 3.91
C GLY A 131 17.80 -21.53 3.07
N LEU A 132 18.13 -22.72 2.57
CA LEU A 132 19.33 -22.93 1.73
C LEU A 132 19.00 -22.74 0.25
N ILE A 133 19.81 -21.94 -0.45
CA ILE A 133 19.75 -21.81 -1.91
C ILE A 133 20.45 -23.02 -2.55
N VAL A 134 19.70 -23.82 -3.28
CA VAL A 134 20.16 -25.07 -3.92
C VAL A 134 19.80 -25.08 -5.40
N SER A 135 20.60 -25.75 -6.22
CA SER A 135 20.29 -25.92 -7.64
C SER A 135 19.08 -26.84 -7.81
N LYS A 136 18.19 -26.47 -8.72
CA LYS A 136 17.06 -27.29 -9.19
C LYS A 136 17.50 -28.68 -9.64
N GLU A 137 18.67 -28.80 -10.24
CA GLU A 137 19.25 -30.08 -10.69
C GLU A 137 19.60 -31.04 -9.53
N MET A 138 19.74 -30.51 -8.30
CA MET A 138 19.93 -31.36 -7.11
C MET A 138 18.66 -32.14 -6.76
N PHE A 139 17.49 -31.73 -7.27
CA PHE A 139 16.25 -32.48 -7.18
C PHE A 139 16.12 -33.37 -8.42
N LYS A 140 16.22 -34.69 -8.25
CA LYS A 140 16.05 -35.68 -9.33
C LYS A 140 14.59 -35.83 -9.83
N VAL A 141 13.74 -34.83 -9.63
CA VAL A 141 12.31 -34.86 -9.94
C VAL A 141 11.99 -33.67 -10.86
N PRO A 142 11.19 -33.85 -11.93
CA PRO A 142 10.81 -32.77 -12.84
C PRO A 142 10.15 -31.61 -12.09
N LEU A 143 10.68 -30.40 -12.30
CA LEU A 143 10.27 -29.16 -11.65
C LEU A 143 9.00 -28.50 -12.21
N GLU A 144 8.31 -29.16 -13.13
CA GLU A 144 7.04 -28.66 -13.68
C GLU A 144 5.92 -28.58 -12.63
N HIS A 145 6.16 -29.02 -11.40
CA HIS A 145 5.23 -28.92 -10.27
C HIS A 145 5.95 -28.57 -8.95
N ILE A 146 6.87 -27.60 -8.94
CA ILE A 146 6.99 -26.79 -7.72
C ILE A 146 5.99 -25.65 -7.89
N PRO A 147 4.72 -25.81 -7.45
CA PRO A 147 3.87 -24.64 -7.31
C PRO A 147 4.67 -23.61 -6.51
N LYS A 148 4.79 -22.38 -7.04
CA LYS A 148 4.98 -21.24 -6.14
C LYS A 148 3.75 -21.30 -5.26
N ASN A 149 3.85 -21.95 -4.10
CA ASN A 149 2.81 -21.90 -3.10
C ASN A 149 2.78 -20.44 -2.70
N LYS A 150 1.81 -19.69 -3.28
CA LYS A 150 1.54 -18.32 -2.89
C LYS A 150 1.47 -18.30 -1.37
N THR A 151 2.19 -17.38 -0.74
CA THR A 151 2.08 -17.22 0.71
C THR A 151 0.76 -16.54 1.06
N LYS A 152 0.42 -16.51 2.35
CA LYS A 152 -0.75 -15.75 2.83
C LYS A 152 -0.63 -14.26 2.47
N GLU A 153 0.59 -13.71 2.47
CA GLU A 153 0.89 -12.33 2.07
C GLU A 153 0.68 -12.12 0.57
N ASP A 154 1.12 -13.06 -0.29
CA ASP A 154 0.91 -12.96 -1.74
C ASP A 154 -0.58 -12.87 -2.09
N TYR A 155 -1.41 -13.71 -1.45
CA TYR A 155 -2.87 -13.67 -1.64
C TYR A 155 -3.51 -12.39 -1.10
N LEU A 156 -3.00 -11.85 0.01
CA LEU A 156 -3.48 -10.57 0.54
C LEU A 156 -3.15 -9.40 -0.41
N ASP A 157 -1.94 -9.39 -0.98
CA ASP A 157 -1.54 -8.37 -1.94
C ASP A 157 -2.36 -8.46 -3.24
N GLU A 158 -2.66 -9.68 -3.72
CA GLU A 158 -3.56 -9.90 -4.85
C GLU A 158 -4.99 -9.46 -4.55
N ALA A 159 -5.50 -9.73 -3.34
CA ALA A 159 -6.81 -9.24 -2.91
C ALA A 159 -6.89 -7.71 -2.96
N ARG A 160 -5.87 -7.02 -2.44
CA ARG A 160 -5.79 -5.55 -2.47
C ARG A 160 -5.73 -5.01 -3.90
N ASN A 161 -5.01 -5.69 -4.80
CA ASN A 161 -5.01 -5.32 -6.22
C ASN A 161 -6.41 -5.45 -6.84
N HIS A 162 -7.16 -6.49 -6.50
CA HIS A 162 -8.54 -6.65 -6.97
C HIS A 162 -9.49 -5.60 -6.37
N LEU A 163 -9.33 -5.20 -5.11
CA LEU A 163 -10.09 -4.09 -4.53
C LEU A 163 -9.81 -2.77 -5.25
N ASP A 164 -8.56 -2.49 -5.60
CA ASP A 164 -8.17 -1.31 -6.39
C ASP A 164 -8.81 -1.31 -7.81
N GLU A 165 -9.14 -2.49 -8.33
CA GLU A 165 -9.83 -2.70 -9.61
C GLU A 165 -11.36 -2.79 -9.47
N GLU A 166 -11.90 -2.56 -8.27
CA GLU A 166 -13.32 -2.69 -7.93
C GLU A 166 -13.86 -4.12 -8.15
N ASP A 167 -12.99 -5.14 -8.16
CA ASP A 167 -13.33 -6.58 -8.23
C ASP A 167 -13.37 -7.20 -6.83
N GLU A 168 -14.37 -6.78 -6.04
CA GLU A 168 -14.56 -7.24 -4.66
C GLU A 168 -14.70 -8.77 -4.57
N LYS A 169 -15.31 -9.41 -5.58
CA LYS A 169 -15.50 -10.86 -5.60
C LYS A 169 -14.16 -11.60 -5.59
N ARG A 170 -13.25 -11.25 -6.51
CA ARG A 170 -11.92 -11.89 -6.54
C ARG A 170 -11.07 -11.52 -5.34
N ALA A 171 -11.25 -10.30 -4.80
CA ALA A 171 -10.58 -9.92 -3.56
C ALA A 171 -10.98 -10.84 -2.40
N ILE A 172 -12.29 -11.09 -2.22
CA ILE A 172 -12.79 -12.02 -1.20
C ILE A 172 -12.27 -13.45 -1.43
N GLU A 173 -12.25 -13.93 -2.67
CA GLU A 173 -11.68 -15.25 -3.01
C GLU A 173 -10.19 -15.34 -2.58
N CYS A 174 -9.38 -14.34 -2.90
CA CYS A 174 -7.97 -14.29 -2.51
C CYS A 174 -7.79 -14.20 -0.97
N LEU A 175 -8.62 -13.42 -0.28
CA LEU A 175 -8.57 -13.33 1.19
C LEU A 175 -8.93 -14.67 1.84
N HIS A 176 -9.86 -15.42 1.28
CA HIS A 176 -10.16 -16.77 1.76
C HIS A 176 -9.01 -17.76 1.52
N GLU A 177 -8.33 -17.69 0.37
CA GLU A 177 -7.11 -18.47 0.13
C GLU A 177 -5.98 -18.09 1.11
N SER A 178 -5.83 -16.80 1.41
CA SER A 178 -4.89 -16.31 2.44
C SER A 178 -5.20 -16.92 3.82
N LEU A 179 -6.47 -16.91 4.24
CA LEU A 179 -6.91 -17.52 5.50
C LEU A 179 -6.89 -19.04 5.51
N ALA A 180 -6.92 -19.70 4.35
CA ALA A 180 -6.74 -21.14 4.26
C ALA A 180 -5.30 -21.56 4.60
N LEU A 181 -4.33 -20.69 4.30
CA LEU A 181 -2.92 -20.89 4.67
C LEU A 181 -2.63 -20.52 6.13
N ASP A 182 -3.26 -19.46 6.62
CA ASP A 182 -3.19 -19.07 8.04
C ASP A 182 -4.52 -18.47 8.49
N GLY A 183 -5.31 -19.28 9.19
CA GLY A 183 -6.59 -18.87 9.73
C GLY A 183 -6.50 -17.76 10.79
N ASN A 184 -5.31 -17.45 11.31
CA ASN A 184 -5.12 -16.37 12.27
C ASN A 184 -4.47 -15.14 11.61
N TYR A 185 -4.46 -15.05 10.28
CA TYR A 185 -3.83 -13.90 9.64
C TYR A 185 -4.68 -12.63 9.77
N LEU A 186 -4.40 -11.83 10.80
CA LEU A 186 -5.17 -10.65 11.19
C LEU A 186 -5.41 -9.64 10.07
N GLU A 187 -4.44 -9.46 9.17
CA GLU A 187 -4.59 -8.52 8.06
C GLU A 187 -5.70 -8.95 7.11
N ALA A 188 -5.75 -10.24 6.73
CA ALA A 188 -6.78 -10.77 5.87
C ALA A 188 -8.17 -10.77 6.55
N ILE A 189 -8.21 -11.08 7.86
CA ILE A 189 -9.46 -10.99 8.65
C ILE A 189 -9.98 -9.55 8.66
N SER A 190 -9.09 -8.58 8.91
CA SER A 190 -9.46 -7.16 8.99
C SER A 190 -9.89 -6.60 7.63
N GLU A 191 -9.26 -7.04 6.54
CA GLU A 191 -9.63 -6.66 5.17
C GLU A 191 -11.03 -7.19 4.80
N LEU A 192 -11.35 -8.45 5.14
CA LEU A 192 -12.71 -9.00 5.00
C LEU A 192 -13.73 -8.20 5.83
N GLY A 193 -13.38 -7.86 7.07
CA GLY A 193 -14.20 -6.99 7.92
C GLY A 193 -14.50 -5.66 7.25
N LEU A 194 -13.50 -5.01 6.64
CA LEU A 194 -13.65 -3.74 5.95
C LEU A 194 -14.54 -3.85 4.69
N ILE A 195 -14.35 -4.89 3.88
CA ILE A 195 -15.17 -5.14 2.69
C ILE A 195 -16.64 -5.24 3.09
N TYR A 196 -16.95 -6.08 4.08
CA TYR A 196 -18.33 -6.26 4.53
C TYR A 196 -18.88 -5.07 5.30
N PHE A 197 -18.04 -4.19 5.84
CA PHE A 197 -18.49 -3.03 6.61
C PHE A 197 -19.55 -2.23 5.85
N TYR A 198 -19.38 -2.00 4.55
CA TYR A 198 -20.32 -1.20 3.76
C TYR A 198 -21.54 -1.97 3.24
N THR A 199 -21.48 -3.30 3.16
CA THR A 199 -22.48 -4.13 2.47
C THR A 199 -23.26 -5.06 3.39
N ASP A 200 -22.64 -5.55 4.47
CA ASP A 200 -23.17 -6.51 5.43
C ASP A 200 -22.53 -6.28 6.82
N LEU A 201 -23.17 -5.44 7.63
CA LEU A 201 -22.61 -4.99 8.91
C LEU A 201 -22.47 -6.14 9.93
N GLU A 202 -23.40 -7.09 9.93
CA GLU A 202 -23.35 -8.27 10.81
C GLU A 202 -22.12 -9.13 10.47
N LYS A 203 -21.91 -9.40 9.17
CA LYS A 203 -20.73 -10.14 8.73
C LYS A 203 -19.43 -9.39 8.99
N SER A 204 -19.43 -8.06 8.82
CA SER A 204 -18.30 -7.21 9.20
C SER A 204 -17.96 -7.35 10.68
N LYS A 205 -18.99 -7.35 11.54
CA LYS A 205 -18.86 -7.52 12.98
C LYS A 205 -18.25 -8.85 13.36
N GLU A 206 -18.69 -9.95 12.76
CA GLU A 206 -18.10 -11.28 12.99
C GLU A 206 -16.58 -11.28 12.73
N TYR A 207 -16.12 -10.67 11.63
CA TYR A 207 -14.69 -10.58 11.32
C TYR A 207 -13.93 -9.67 12.28
N TYR A 208 -14.48 -8.52 12.65
CA TYR A 208 -13.79 -7.60 13.55
C TYR A 208 -13.79 -8.06 15.01
N GLU A 209 -14.83 -8.75 15.48
CA GLU A 209 -14.83 -9.43 16.78
C GLU A 209 -13.75 -10.53 16.82
N ARG A 210 -13.68 -11.35 15.77
CA ARG A 210 -12.61 -12.35 15.63
C ARG A 210 -11.22 -11.70 15.62
N ALA A 211 -11.04 -10.61 14.88
CA ALA A 211 -9.76 -9.90 14.81
C ALA A 211 -9.39 -9.29 16.18
N TYR A 212 -10.37 -8.74 16.91
CA TYR A 212 -10.17 -8.18 18.25
C TYR A 212 -9.70 -9.24 19.25
N ASP A 213 -10.40 -10.37 19.32
CA ASP A 213 -10.07 -11.46 20.24
C ASP A 213 -8.70 -12.06 19.95
N LEU A 214 -8.39 -12.26 18.66
CA LEU A 214 -7.11 -12.77 18.24
C LEU A 214 -5.97 -11.79 18.55
N SER A 215 -6.18 -10.49 18.32
CA SER A 215 -5.21 -9.45 18.66
C SER A 215 -4.88 -9.46 20.16
N LYS A 216 -5.91 -9.54 21.00
CA LYS A 216 -5.73 -9.61 22.46
C LYS A 216 -5.00 -10.89 22.87
N LYS A 217 -5.30 -12.02 22.23
CA LYS A 217 -4.63 -13.30 22.49
C LYS A 217 -3.14 -13.25 22.11
N GLU A 218 -2.79 -12.72 20.94
CA GLU A 218 -1.41 -12.61 20.46
C GLU A 218 -0.56 -11.67 21.33
N LEU A 219 -1.19 -10.66 21.94
CA LEU A 219 -0.57 -9.75 22.91
C LEU A 219 -0.50 -10.30 24.35
N GLY A 220 -0.77 -11.60 24.54
CA GLY A 220 -0.64 -12.26 25.85
C GLY A 220 -1.89 -12.19 26.73
N GLY A 221 -3.05 -11.86 26.15
CA GLY A 221 -4.35 -11.85 26.83
C GLY A 221 -4.74 -10.49 27.42
N GLU A 222 -3.84 -9.50 27.39
CA GLU A 222 -4.09 -8.14 27.86
C GLU A 222 -3.55 -7.12 26.85
N TRP A 223 -4.15 -5.94 26.82
CA TRP A 223 -3.65 -4.84 25.99
C TRP A 223 -2.41 -4.21 26.66
N PRO A 224 -1.31 -3.99 25.92
CA PRO A 224 -0.13 -3.33 26.48
C PRO A 224 -0.44 -1.86 26.83
N LYS A 225 0.52 -1.17 27.44
CA LYS A 225 0.36 0.27 27.72
C LYS A 225 0.32 1.11 26.46
N GLU A 226 1.09 0.71 25.45
CA GLU A 226 1.24 1.43 24.18
C GLU A 226 1.50 0.43 23.05
N LEU A 227 1.03 0.78 21.85
CA LEU A 227 1.30 0.14 20.57
C LEU A 227 1.78 1.20 19.58
N GLU A 228 3.09 1.30 19.41
CA GLU A 228 3.67 2.27 18.47
C GLU A 228 3.18 2.00 17.03
N TRP A 229 2.60 3.03 16.40
CA TRP A 229 2.11 2.96 15.01
C TRP A 229 3.19 2.66 13.96
N MET A 230 4.44 2.99 14.26
CA MET A 230 5.56 2.78 13.34
C MET A 230 6.01 1.32 13.26
N ILE A 231 5.61 0.49 14.22
CA ILE A 231 5.78 -0.96 14.19
C ILE A 231 4.65 -1.54 13.33
N TRP A 232 5.02 -2.24 12.25
CA TRP A 232 4.07 -2.71 11.24
C TRP A 232 3.04 -3.67 11.83
N ASP A 233 3.47 -4.66 12.61
CA ASP A 233 2.62 -5.70 13.20
C ASP A 233 1.55 -5.11 14.13
N ASN A 234 1.87 -4.02 14.83
CA ASN A 234 0.95 -3.35 15.75
C ASN A 234 -0.30 -2.79 15.05
N ARG A 235 -0.17 -2.42 13.77
CA ARG A 235 -1.27 -1.78 13.02
C ARG A 235 -2.46 -2.70 12.88
N SER A 236 -2.24 -4.00 12.73
CA SER A 236 -3.31 -4.98 12.58
C SER A 236 -4.15 -5.07 13.85
N TYR A 237 -3.51 -5.07 15.02
CA TYR A 237 -4.20 -5.01 16.31
C TYR A 237 -5.04 -3.74 16.46
N MET A 238 -4.46 -2.58 16.13
CA MET A 238 -5.16 -1.30 16.23
C MET A 238 -6.30 -1.16 15.22
N ARG A 239 -6.16 -1.71 14.02
CA ARG A 239 -7.23 -1.74 13.02
C ARG A 239 -8.39 -2.64 13.44
N ALA A 240 -8.11 -3.75 14.11
CA ALA A 240 -9.15 -4.61 14.66
C ALA A 240 -10.03 -3.87 15.68
N ILE A 241 -9.39 -3.14 16.61
CA ILE A 241 -10.11 -2.31 17.60
C ILE A 241 -10.89 -1.19 16.90
N GLN A 242 -10.29 -0.53 15.90
CA GLN A 242 -10.93 0.56 15.17
C GLN A 242 -12.17 0.10 14.42
N GLY A 243 -12.08 -1.00 13.67
CA GLY A 243 -13.19 -1.55 12.91
C GLY A 243 -14.38 -1.90 13.81
N LEU A 244 -14.12 -2.60 14.93
CA LEU A 244 -15.16 -2.92 15.90
C LEU A 244 -15.78 -1.68 16.54
N GLY A 245 -14.96 -0.66 16.87
CA GLY A 245 -15.45 0.61 17.43
C GLY A 245 -16.34 1.37 16.45
N LEU A 246 -16.00 1.37 15.16
CA LEU A 246 -16.81 1.97 14.11
C LEU A 246 -18.13 1.21 13.90
N ILE A 247 -18.11 -0.12 13.97
CA ILE A 247 -19.34 -0.95 13.91
C ILE A 247 -20.26 -0.61 15.08
N TYR A 248 -19.76 -0.61 16.31
CA TYR A 248 -20.56 -0.26 17.49
C TYR A 248 -21.16 1.14 17.36
N TRP A 249 -20.41 2.11 16.81
CA TRP A 249 -20.96 3.44 16.59
C TRP A 249 -22.10 3.43 15.56
N ARG A 250 -21.98 2.66 14.47
CA ARG A 250 -23.04 2.49 13.46
C ARG A 250 -24.28 1.78 13.99
N GLU A 251 -24.08 0.81 14.87
CA GLU A 251 -25.18 0.12 15.57
C GLU A 251 -25.79 0.97 16.69
N ASN A 252 -25.30 2.20 16.90
CA ASN A 252 -25.70 3.09 18.00
C ASN A 252 -25.40 2.52 19.41
N GLU A 253 -24.45 1.58 19.50
CA GLU A 253 -23.85 1.08 20.74
C GLU A 253 -22.76 2.04 21.24
N ILE A 254 -23.20 3.25 21.60
CA ILE A 254 -22.34 4.42 21.82
C ILE A 254 -21.28 4.18 22.91
N GLU A 255 -21.66 3.60 24.04
CA GLU A 255 -20.70 3.37 25.14
C GLU A 255 -19.66 2.30 24.77
N GLY A 256 -20.06 1.29 23.99
CA GLY A 256 -19.14 0.30 23.43
C GLY A 256 -18.10 0.95 22.54
N ALA A 257 -18.55 1.77 21.59
CA ALA A 257 -17.67 2.51 20.68
C ALA A 257 -16.68 3.41 21.43
N LYS A 258 -17.16 4.17 22.43
CA LYS A 258 -16.32 5.04 23.26
C LYS A 258 -15.26 4.28 24.03
N ASN A 259 -15.58 3.10 24.56
CA ASN A 259 -14.61 2.26 25.27
C ASN A 259 -13.50 1.78 24.33
N LEU A 260 -13.82 1.35 23.11
CA LEU A 260 -12.83 0.93 22.10
C LEU A 260 -11.99 2.10 21.60
N PHE A 261 -12.59 3.27 21.39
CA PHE A 261 -11.86 4.47 20.99
C PHE A 261 -10.95 4.99 22.10
N LYS A 262 -11.40 4.98 23.34
CA LYS A 262 -10.56 5.30 24.50
C LYS A 262 -9.37 4.34 24.63
N LEU A 263 -9.59 3.05 24.39
CA LEU A 263 -8.53 2.06 24.33
C LEU A 263 -7.51 2.43 23.24
N LEU A 264 -7.94 2.75 22.02
CA LEU A 264 -7.05 3.17 20.94
C LEU A 264 -6.25 4.44 21.27
N LEU A 265 -6.88 5.45 21.85
CA LEU A 265 -6.20 6.69 22.25
C LEU A 265 -5.20 6.45 23.39
N THR A 266 -5.40 5.41 24.21
CA THR A 266 -4.43 4.99 25.23
C THR A 266 -3.26 4.26 24.58
N LEU A 267 -3.54 3.32 23.67
CA LEU A 267 -2.53 2.52 22.99
C LEU A 267 -1.69 3.33 21.99
N ASN A 268 -2.29 4.32 21.34
CA ASN A 268 -1.63 5.16 20.35
C ASN A 268 -1.97 6.65 20.61
N PRO A 269 -1.28 7.29 21.57
CA PRO A 269 -1.57 8.66 21.99
C PRO A 269 -1.47 9.70 20.85
N ASN A 270 -0.58 9.46 19.88
CA ASN A 270 -0.42 10.30 18.68
C ASN A 270 -1.61 10.21 17.72
N ASP A 271 -2.51 9.23 17.93
CA ASP A 271 -3.73 9.01 17.18
C ASP A 271 -3.53 9.11 15.66
N ASN A 272 -2.64 8.27 15.13
CA ASN A 272 -2.38 8.20 13.70
C ASN A 272 -3.61 7.74 12.88
N GLN A 273 -4.63 7.17 13.55
CA GLN A 273 -5.86 6.67 12.95
C GLN A 273 -6.97 7.72 12.88
N GLY A 274 -6.84 8.85 13.60
CA GLY A 274 -7.85 9.90 13.64
C GLY A 274 -9.05 9.59 14.55
N ILE A 275 -8.91 8.68 15.51
CA ILE A 275 -9.93 8.27 16.47
C ILE A 275 -10.43 9.44 17.33
N ARG A 276 -9.59 10.44 17.60
CA ARG A 276 -9.98 11.63 18.38
C ARG A 276 -11.15 12.39 17.75
N TYR A 277 -11.23 12.43 16.41
CA TYR A 277 -12.34 13.07 15.71
C TYR A 277 -13.63 12.24 15.80
N CYS A 278 -13.51 10.90 15.70
CA CYS A 278 -14.64 10.00 15.94
C CYS A 278 -15.19 10.17 17.36
N MET A 279 -14.31 10.23 18.36
CA MET A 279 -14.66 10.43 19.76
C MET A 279 -15.34 11.78 19.98
N ALA A 280 -14.83 12.86 19.37
CA ALA A 280 -15.46 14.18 19.40
C ALA A 280 -16.87 14.16 18.79
N ALA A 281 -17.04 13.52 17.63
CA ALA A 281 -18.33 13.41 16.97
C ALA A 281 -19.35 12.66 17.83
N ILE A 282 -18.95 11.56 18.47
CA ILE A 282 -19.78 10.84 19.44
C ILE A 282 -20.21 11.76 20.60
N TYR A 283 -19.28 12.50 21.21
CA TYR A 283 -19.61 13.41 22.31
C TYR A 283 -20.58 14.54 21.90
N LYS A 284 -20.50 14.98 20.64
CA LYS A 284 -21.44 15.95 20.06
C LYS A 284 -22.81 15.33 19.72
N GLY A 285 -22.94 14.00 19.75
CA GLY A 285 -24.16 13.29 19.35
C GLY A 285 -24.32 13.16 17.84
N VAL A 286 -23.22 13.22 17.08
CA VAL A 286 -23.21 13.02 15.64
C VAL A 286 -23.20 11.51 15.35
N THR A 287 -24.08 11.06 14.46
CA THR A 287 -24.09 9.65 14.01
C THR A 287 -22.92 9.40 13.06
N TRP A 288 -22.53 8.13 12.92
CA TRP A 288 -21.46 7.73 12.01
C TRP A 288 -21.70 8.23 10.57
N GLU A 289 -22.93 8.11 10.04
CA GLU A 289 -23.26 8.55 8.68
C GLU A 289 -23.14 10.06 8.49
N ASN A 290 -23.53 10.84 9.51
CA ASN A 290 -23.43 12.29 9.44
C ASN A 290 -21.99 12.77 9.63
N PHE A 291 -21.20 12.07 10.44
CA PHE A 291 -19.78 12.33 10.56
C PHE A 291 -19.07 12.08 9.23
N GLY A 292 -19.36 10.97 8.53
CA GLY A 292 -18.81 10.70 7.20
C GLY A 292 -19.10 11.81 6.18
N LYS A 293 -20.29 12.43 6.21
CA LYS A 293 -20.61 13.58 5.36
C LYS A 293 -19.76 14.82 5.69
N ILE A 294 -19.43 15.04 6.96
CA ILE A 294 -18.56 16.13 7.39
C ILE A 294 -17.15 15.86 6.87
N GLU A 295 -16.64 14.64 7.03
CA GLU A 295 -15.32 14.23 6.52
C GLU A 295 -15.23 14.40 5.00
N ASP A 296 -16.22 13.93 4.24
CA ASP A 296 -16.29 14.09 2.79
C ASP A 296 -16.29 15.56 2.38
N MET A 297 -17.06 16.40 3.08
CA MET A 297 -17.09 17.84 2.80
C MET A 297 -15.73 18.50 3.06
N CYS A 298 -15.08 18.17 4.18
CA CYS A 298 -13.76 18.67 4.54
C CYS A 298 -12.71 18.24 3.52
N ALA A 299 -12.70 16.96 3.13
CA ALA A 299 -11.79 16.39 2.15
C ALA A 299 -11.95 17.07 0.78
N ASN A 300 -13.19 17.25 0.32
CA ASN A 300 -13.49 17.91 -0.96
C ASN A 300 -13.05 19.38 -1.00
N LYS A 301 -13.14 20.10 0.13
CA LYS A 301 -12.73 21.51 0.23
C LYS A 301 -11.25 21.68 0.57
N GLY A 302 -10.58 20.63 1.03
CA GLY A 302 -9.24 20.69 1.62
C GLY A 302 -9.19 21.57 2.88
N LYS A 303 -10.29 21.64 3.64
CA LYS A 303 -10.43 22.50 4.82
C LYS A 303 -10.96 21.68 5.99
N TYR A 304 -10.18 21.62 7.07
CA TYR A 304 -10.46 20.76 8.23
C TYR A 304 -10.80 21.54 9.50
N ASP A 305 -10.92 22.87 9.42
CA ASP A 305 -11.25 23.75 10.55
C ASP A 305 -12.51 23.30 11.30
N GLU A 306 -13.50 22.74 10.60
CA GLU A 306 -14.74 22.24 11.22
C GLU A 306 -14.48 21.02 12.11
N LEU A 307 -13.66 20.07 11.67
CA LEU A 307 -13.27 18.90 12.46
C LEU A 307 -12.38 19.31 13.64
N ASP A 308 -11.44 20.24 13.42
CA ASP A 308 -10.57 20.75 14.48
C ASP A 308 -11.35 21.53 15.54
N ASN A 309 -12.32 22.36 15.12
CA ASN A 309 -13.21 23.06 16.05
C ASN A 309 -14.08 22.08 16.84
N LEU A 310 -14.64 21.05 16.19
CA LEU A 310 -15.41 20.00 16.85
C LEU A 310 -14.55 19.26 17.89
N LEU A 311 -13.33 18.85 17.50
CA LEU A 311 -12.37 18.20 18.40
C LEU A 311 -12.06 19.09 19.60
N ASN A 312 -11.69 20.35 19.37
CA ASN A 312 -11.33 21.29 20.44
C ASN A 312 -12.50 21.56 21.38
N GLU A 313 -13.70 21.82 20.84
CA GLU A 313 -14.91 22.05 21.64
C GLU A 313 -15.21 20.86 22.55
N GLN A 314 -15.24 19.64 21.99
CA GLN A 314 -15.62 18.47 22.76
C GLN A 314 -14.50 18.02 23.70
N ASN A 315 -13.23 18.13 23.30
CA ASN A 315 -12.14 17.75 24.19
C ASN A 315 -12.04 18.68 25.39
N ASN A 316 -12.32 19.98 25.24
CA ASN A 316 -12.41 20.92 26.36
C ASN A 316 -13.51 20.56 27.37
N LEU A 317 -14.62 19.97 26.91
CA LEU A 317 -15.74 19.57 27.77
C LEU A 317 -15.48 18.24 28.49
N TYR A 318 -14.84 17.29 27.83
CA TYR A 318 -14.79 15.89 28.28
C TYR A 318 -13.39 15.35 28.56
N ASN A 319 -12.32 16.07 28.19
CA ASN A 319 -10.91 15.70 28.39
C ASN A 319 -10.60 14.25 27.97
N PHE A 320 -11.05 13.84 26.78
CA PHE A 320 -10.93 12.45 26.32
C PHE A 320 -9.61 12.16 25.58
N TRP A 321 -8.89 13.19 25.13
CA TRP A 321 -7.62 13.06 24.43
C TRP A 321 -6.64 14.13 24.91
N LYS A 322 -5.35 13.80 24.90
CA LYS A 322 -4.25 14.73 25.17
C LYS A 322 -3.22 14.55 24.07
N SER A 323 -2.81 15.64 23.44
CA SER A 323 -1.77 15.56 22.42
C SER A 323 -0.44 15.29 23.10
N PRO A 324 0.38 14.32 22.64
CA PRO A 324 1.72 14.10 23.17
C PRO A 324 2.65 15.31 23.01
N GLU A 325 2.33 16.24 22.11
CA GLU A 325 3.06 17.50 21.92
C GLU A 325 2.77 18.54 23.03
N GLU A 326 1.70 18.37 23.82
CA GLU A 326 1.35 19.28 24.92
C GLU A 326 2.10 18.98 26.23
N ASP A 327 2.78 17.83 26.31
CA ASP A 327 3.59 17.39 27.47
C ASP A 327 5.10 17.71 27.29
N GLY A 328 5.46 18.55 26.31
CA GLY A 328 6.84 18.93 25.93
C GLY A 328 7.35 20.25 26.50
#